data_AF-A0A6G1B150-F1
#
_entry.id   AF-A0A6G1B150-F1
#
_cell.length_a   1.000
_cell.length_b   1.000
_cell.length_c   1.000
_cell.angle_alpha   90.00
_cell.angle_beta   90.00
_cell.angle_gamma   90.00
#
_symmetry.space_group_name_H-M   'P 1'
#
loop_
_entity.id
_entity.type
_entity.pdbx_description
1 polymer ?
#
loop_
_entity_poly.entity_id
_entity_poly.type
_entity_poly.pdbx_seq_one_letter_code
_entity_poly.pdbx_strand_id
1 'polypeptide(L)'
;GVCRPCSDTELLLTACTSDFVINRTIHGVAHNAELQESVITVAAARVPRQTRPLFLVGAPGGPVQASIHTPLRCGVCPGPGTFLFMGWSRSGEAWRGCAPRFQEFSHAYAAARAHRLHARELALD
;
A
#
# COMPACT_ATOMS: atom_id res chain seq x y z
N GLY A 1 10.97 9.95 7.81
CA GLY A 1 9.65 10.12 7.16
C GLY A 1 8.64 10.58 8.18
N VAL A 2 7.88 11.62 7.86
CA VAL A 2 6.80 12.16 8.69
C VAL A 2 5.60 11.21 8.64
N CYS A 3 5.00 10.89 9.78
CA CYS A 3 3.81 10.05 9.85
C CYS A 3 2.57 10.95 9.75
N ARG A 4 2.16 11.26 8.52
CA ARG A 4 0.92 11.99 8.23
C ARG A 4 0.20 11.35 7.05
N PRO A 5 -1.12 11.57 6.90
CA PRO A 5 -1.80 11.25 5.66
C PRO A 5 -1.12 11.93 4.47
N CYS A 6 -1.04 11.21 3.35
CA CYS A 6 -0.56 11.76 2.09
C CYS A 6 -1.60 12.74 1.53
N SER A 7 -1.13 13.86 0.98
CA SER A 7 -1.95 14.77 0.18
C SER A 7 -2.32 14.17 -1.17
N ASP A 8 -3.34 14.69 -1.85
CA ASP A 8 -3.76 14.23 -3.18
C ASP A 8 -2.60 14.19 -4.18
N THR A 9 -1.74 15.21 -4.19
CA THR A 9 -0.54 15.24 -5.03
C THR A 9 0.42 14.11 -4.69
N GLU A 10 0.67 13.87 -3.39
CA GLU A 10 1.53 12.77 -2.93
C GLU A 10 0.94 11.40 -3.26
N LEU A 11 -0.38 11.23 -3.16
CA LEU A 11 -1.07 10.00 -3.55
C LEU A 11 -0.83 9.69 -5.03
N LEU A 12 -1.05 10.66 -5.91
CA LEU A 12 -0.90 10.49 -7.36
C LEU A 12 0.56 10.23 -7.75
N LEU A 13 1.50 10.99 -7.20
CA LEU A 13 2.94 10.80 -7.45
C LEU A 13 3.42 9.44 -6.95
N THR A 14 3.00 9.04 -5.75
CA THR A 14 3.42 7.76 -5.15
C THR A 14 2.86 6.61 -5.98
N ALA A 15 1.61 6.67 -6.41
CA ALA A 15 1.03 5.63 -7.28
C ALA A 15 1.78 5.46 -8.61
N CYS A 16 2.39 6.54 -9.13
CA CYS A 16 3.17 6.49 -10.36
C CYS A 16 4.58 5.93 -10.18
N THR A 17 5.21 6.26 -9.04
CA THR A 17 6.66 6.06 -8.78
C THR A 17 6.96 4.93 -7.80
N SER A 18 5.95 4.37 -7.13
CA SER A 18 6.08 3.22 -6.24
C SER A 18 6.44 1.95 -7.00
N ASP A 19 7.18 1.05 -6.34
CA ASP A 19 7.47 -0.30 -6.84
C ASP A 19 6.24 -1.20 -6.84
N PHE A 20 5.29 -0.92 -5.95
CA PHE A 20 4.02 -1.66 -5.85
C PHE A 20 2.85 -0.73 -5.52
N VAL A 21 1.68 -1.10 -6.04
CA VAL A 21 0.37 -0.53 -5.70
C VAL A 21 -0.59 -1.70 -5.52
N ILE A 22 -1.18 -1.86 -4.34
CA ILE A 22 -2.13 -2.96 -4.05
C ILE A 22 -3.37 -2.46 -3.30
N ASN A 23 -4.54 -2.93 -3.69
CA ASN A 23 -5.83 -2.56 -3.10
C ASN A 23 -6.34 -3.68 -2.18
N ARG A 24 -6.22 -3.54 -0.84
CA ARG A 24 -6.47 -4.63 0.13
C ARG A 24 -7.03 -4.20 1.47
N THR A 25 -7.61 -5.16 2.18
CA THR A 25 -8.02 -5.05 3.57
C THR A 25 -6.89 -5.46 4.53
N ILE A 26 -6.81 -4.79 5.67
CA ILE A 26 -5.88 -5.16 6.75
C ILE A 26 -6.42 -6.41 7.44
N HIS A 27 -5.63 -7.48 7.46
CA HIS A 27 -5.91 -8.70 8.22
C HIS A 27 -5.39 -8.60 9.65
N GLY A 28 -4.22 -7.98 9.84
CA GLY A 28 -3.62 -7.81 11.16
C GLY A 28 -2.47 -6.80 11.15
N VAL A 29 -2.08 -6.36 12.34
CA VAL A 29 -0.91 -5.51 12.56
C VAL A 29 -0.12 -6.08 13.73
N ALA A 30 1.17 -6.30 13.53
CA ALA A 30 2.12 -6.70 14.57
C ALA A 30 3.12 -5.56 14.81
N HIS A 31 3.50 -5.34 16.06
CA HIS A 31 4.46 -4.31 16.45
C HIS A 31 5.75 -4.97 16.95
N ASN A 32 6.90 -4.51 16.45
CA ASN A 32 8.21 -4.89 16.91
C ASN A 32 8.93 -3.67 17.49
N ALA A 33 8.98 -3.59 18.82
CA ALA A 33 9.62 -2.50 19.53
C ALA A 33 11.15 -2.52 19.40
N GLU A 34 11.77 -3.69 19.23
CA GLU A 34 13.22 -3.81 19.07
C GLU A 34 13.68 -3.22 17.73
N LEU A 35 12.94 -3.53 16.65
CA LEU A 35 13.21 -3.01 15.31
C LEU A 35 12.62 -1.62 15.05
N GLN A 36 11.78 -1.10 15.96
CA GLN A 36 11.02 0.15 15.77
C GLN A 36 10.14 0.11 14.51
N GLU A 37 9.52 -1.05 14.26
CA GLU A 37 8.72 -1.35 13.08
C GLU A 37 7.34 -1.89 13.44
N SER A 38 6.38 -1.66 12.56
CA SER A 38 5.07 -2.31 12.53
C SER A 38 4.91 -3.04 11.20
N VAL A 39 4.44 -4.28 11.27
CA VAL A 39 4.17 -5.12 10.11
C VAL A 39 2.66 -5.22 9.92
N ILE A 40 2.18 -4.76 8.78
CA ILE A 40 0.78 -4.85 8.37
C ILE A 40 0.63 -6.11 7.52
N THR A 41 -0.20 -7.04 7.96
CA THR A 41 -0.57 -8.23 7.20
C THR A 41 -1.85 -7.92 6.43
N VAL A 42 -1.83 -8.07 5.11
CA VAL A 42 -3.01 -7.90 4.25
C VAL A 42 -3.41 -9.22 3.60
N ALA A 43 -4.72 -9.44 3.43
CA ALA A 43 -5.22 -10.59 2.68
C ALA A 43 -4.81 -10.47 1.20
N ALA A 44 -4.54 -11.59 0.50
CA ALA A 44 -4.16 -11.52 -0.92
C ALA A 44 -5.29 -11.83 -1.90
N ALA A 45 -5.29 -11.11 -3.03
CA ALA A 45 -5.86 -11.51 -4.32
C ALA A 45 -5.45 -10.53 -5.45
N ARG A 46 -4.59 -10.94 -6.38
CA ARG A 46 -4.08 -10.19 -7.58
C ARG A 46 -3.27 -8.93 -7.29
N VAL A 47 -1.95 -8.97 -7.47
CA VAL A 47 -1.06 -7.80 -7.41
C VAL A 47 -1.11 -7.10 -8.77
N PRO A 48 -1.75 -5.92 -8.91
CA PRO A 48 -1.90 -5.26 -10.22
C PRO A 48 -0.57 -4.83 -10.82
N ARG A 49 0.44 -4.53 -9.98
CA ARG A 49 1.79 -4.16 -10.39
C ARG A 49 2.82 -4.42 -9.28
N GLN A 50 3.90 -5.13 -9.62
CA GLN A 50 5.10 -5.25 -8.79
C GLN A 50 6.35 -5.26 -9.68
N THR A 51 7.36 -4.45 -9.34
CA THR A 51 8.66 -4.44 -10.05
C THR A 51 9.55 -5.62 -9.62
N ARG A 52 9.32 -6.19 -8.44
CA ARG A 52 10.03 -7.35 -7.86
C ARG A 52 9.02 -8.29 -7.19
N PRO A 53 9.25 -9.62 -7.12
CA PRO A 53 8.32 -10.57 -6.51
C PRO A 53 8.36 -10.46 -4.97
N LEU A 54 7.77 -9.40 -4.42
CA LEU A 54 7.70 -9.15 -2.97
C LEU A 54 6.55 -9.92 -2.32
N PHE A 55 5.52 -10.21 -3.09
CA PHE A 55 4.33 -10.92 -2.64
C PHE A 55 4.33 -12.30 -3.29
N LEU A 56 5.02 -13.24 -2.65
CA LEU A 56 5.06 -14.64 -3.07
C LEU A 56 3.64 -15.22 -2.99
N VAL A 57 3.18 -15.81 -4.09
CA VAL A 57 2.06 -16.74 -4.05
C VAL A 57 2.49 -17.86 -3.10
N GLY A 58 1.81 -17.98 -1.97
CA GLY A 58 2.03 -19.06 -1.01
C GLY A 58 1.94 -20.44 -1.69
N ALA A 59 2.56 -21.44 -1.05
CA ALA A 59 2.51 -22.84 -1.47
C ALA A 59 1.08 -23.29 -1.83
N PRO A 60 0.91 -24.32 -2.69
CA PRO A 60 -0.40 -24.79 -3.12
C PRO A 60 -1.31 -25.06 -1.90
N GLY A 61 -2.38 -24.26 -1.74
CA GLY A 61 -3.41 -24.46 -0.72
C GLY A 61 -3.43 -23.49 0.47
N GLY A 62 -2.50 -22.53 0.57
CA GLY A 62 -2.51 -21.50 1.63
C GLY A 62 -3.06 -20.14 1.16
N PRO A 63 -3.81 -19.39 1.99
CA PRO A 63 -4.14 -18.00 1.67
C PRO A 63 -2.83 -17.21 1.53
N VAL A 64 -2.63 -16.59 0.39
CA VAL A 64 -1.48 -15.72 0.17
C VAL A 64 -1.65 -14.52 1.13
N GLN A 65 -0.62 -14.19 1.90
CA GLN A 65 -0.61 -13.02 2.77
C GLN A 65 0.57 -12.15 2.37
N ALA A 66 0.33 -10.85 2.33
CA ALA A 66 1.37 -9.87 2.02
C ALA A 66 1.71 -9.08 3.29
N SER A 67 3.00 -8.94 3.57
CA SER A 67 3.52 -8.16 4.70
C SER A 67 4.01 -6.82 4.20
N ILE A 68 3.61 -5.75 4.90
CA ILE A 68 4.00 -4.37 4.57
C ILE A 68 4.57 -3.73 5.83
N HIS A 69 5.80 -3.25 5.73
CA HIS A 69 6.54 -2.65 6.84
C HIS A 69 6.27 -1.15 6.92
N THR A 70 6.19 -0.63 8.14
CA THR A 70 6.10 0.80 8.41
C THR A 70 6.75 1.14 9.75
N PRO A 71 7.29 2.35 9.93
CA PRO A 71 7.88 2.73 11.21
C PRO A 71 6.87 2.68 12.37
N LEU A 72 7.27 2.17 13.53
CA LEU A 72 6.40 2.03 14.71
C LEU A 72 5.79 3.35 15.15
N ARG A 73 6.56 4.44 15.10
CA ARG A 73 6.12 5.81 15.40
C ARG A 73 4.92 6.30 14.57
N CYS A 74 4.58 5.63 13.46
CA CYS A 74 3.41 5.98 12.66
C CYS A 74 2.09 5.45 13.25
N GLY A 75 2.13 4.65 14.32
CA GLY A 75 0.95 4.29 15.10
C GLY A 75 -0.13 3.58 14.27
N VAL A 76 0.28 2.74 13.33
CA VAL A 76 -0.69 2.04 12.47
C VAL A 76 -1.52 1.07 13.30
N CYS A 77 -2.83 1.06 13.05
CA CYS A 77 -3.77 0.17 13.71
C CYS A 77 -4.62 -0.55 12.67
N PRO A 78 -5.14 -1.75 12.98
CA PRO A 78 -6.16 -2.39 12.16
C PRO A 78 -7.38 -1.48 12.04
N GLY A 79 -7.97 -1.40 10.84
CA GLY A 79 -9.17 -0.62 10.59
C GLY A 79 -10.03 -1.26 9.50
N PRO A 80 -11.36 -1.08 9.56
CA PRO A 80 -12.26 -1.65 8.57
C PRO A 80 -12.13 -0.93 7.22
N GLY A 81 -12.40 -1.68 6.15
CA GLY A 81 -12.43 -1.19 4.78
C GLY A 81 -11.21 -1.55 3.95
N THR A 82 -11.21 -1.08 2.71
CA THR A 82 -10.17 -1.36 1.72
C THR A 82 -9.21 -0.17 1.61
N PHE A 83 -7.92 -0.47 1.58
CA PHE A 83 -6.84 0.50 1.52
C PHE A 83 -6.01 0.29 0.26
N LEU A 84 -5.49 1.38 -0.29
CA LEU A 84 -4.55 1.32 -1.41
C LEU A 84 -3.13 1.48 -0.87
N PHE A 85 -2.40 0.38 -0.71
CA PHE A 85 -1.02 0.42 -0.25
C PHE A 85 -0.08 0.68 -1.42
N MET A 86 0.75 1.71 -1.29
CA MET A 86 1.73 2.12 -2.27
C MET A 86 3.09 2.27 -1.58
N GLY A 87 4.16 1.79 -2.20
CA GLY A 87 5.47 1.86 -1.57
C GLY A 87 6.62 1.29 -2.38
N TRP A 88 7.74 1.06 -1.70
CA TRP A 88 8.99 0.63 -2.33
C TRP A 88 9.51 -0.66 -1.73
N SER A 89 10.25 -1.40 -2.54
CA SER A 89 11.02 -2.55 -2.09
C SER A 89 12.32 -2.09 -1.45
N ARG A 90 12.61 -2.57 -0.24
CA ARG A 90 13.92 -2.39 0.40
C ARG A 90 14.36 -3.74 0.92
N SER A 91 15.51 -4.23 0.44
CA SER A 91 16.07 -5.52 0.83
C SER A 91 15.11 -6.73 0.71
N GLY A 92 14.20 -6.72 -0.27
CA GLY A 92 13.22 -7.78 -0.47
C GLY A 92 11.92 -7.62 0.33
N GLU A 93 11.81 -6.58 1.15
CA GLU A 93 10.63 -6.27 1.95
C GLU A 93 9.82 -5.13 1.32
N ALA A 94 8.50 -5.17 1.49
CA ALA A 94 7.61 -4.11 1.04
C ALA A 94 7.49 -3.04 2.13
N TRP A 95 8.01 -1.83 1.85
CA TRP A 95 7.94 -0.69 2.77
C TRP A 95 6.86 0.30 2.33
N ARG A 96 5.98 0.65 3.27
CA ARG A 96 4.86 1.56 3.03
C ARG A 96 5.34 2.99 2.75
N GLY A 97 4.87 3.55 1.64
CA GLY A 97 4.89 4.98 1.33
C GLY A 97 3.58 5.66 1.74
N CYS A 98 2.53 5.48 0.91
CA CYS A 98 1.18 5.95 1.17
C CYS A 98 0.21 4.77 1.36
N ALA A 99 -0.81 4.96 2.19
CA ALA A 99 -1.87 3.97 2.40
C ALA A 99 -3.23 4.63 2.69
N PRO A 100 -3.80 5.40 1.74
CA PRO A 100 -5.15 5.94 1.87
C PRO A 100 -6.19 4.82 1.88
N ARG A 101 -7.42 5.16 2.30
CA ARG A 101 -8.59 4.34 1.96
C ARG A 101 -8.79 4.38 0.45
N PHE A 102 -9.33 3.31 -0.12
CA PHE A 102 -9.54 3.22 -1.56
C PHE A 102 -10.39 4.39 -2.09
N GLN A 103 -11.48 4.73 -1.39
CA GLN A 103 -12.38 5.83 -1.76
C GLN A 103 -11.68 7.20 -1.79
N GLU A 104 -10.76 7.46 -0.87
CA GLU A 104 -9.96 8.71 -0.84
C GLU A 104 -9.09 8.81 -2.09
N PHE A 105 -8.41 7.71 -2.47
CA PHE A 105 -7.62 7.66 -3.69
C PHE A 105 -8.48 7.81 -4.94
N SER A 106 -9.62 7.11 -5.02
CA SER A 106 -10.53 7.19 -6.19
C SER A 106 -11.00 8.61 -6.43
N HIS A 107 -11.31 9.36 -5.37
CA HIS A 107 -11.70 10.77 -5.47
C HIS A 107 -10.55 11.64 -6.02
N ALA A 108 -9.36 11.55 -5.43
CA ALA A 108 -8.18 12.28 -5.88
C ALA A 108 -7.81 11.95 -7.34
N TYR A 109 -7.90 10.68 -7.73
CA TYR A 109 -7.63 10.20 -9.08
C TYR A 109 -8.65 10.70 -10.10
N ALA A 110 -9.95 10.66 -9.77
CA ALA A 110 -11.00 11.19 -10.63
C ALA A 110 -10.85 12.70 -10.85
N ALA A 111 -10.55 13.46 -9.78
CA ALA A 111 -10.27 14.89 -9.87
C ALA A 111 -9.07 15.18 -10.79
N ALA A 112 -7.97 14.44 -10.62
CA ALA A 112 -6.79 14.59 -11.48
C ALA A 112 -7.09 14.32 -12.96
N ARG A 113 -7.87 13.27 -13.26
CA ARG A 113 -8.31 12.96 -14.63
C ARG A 113 -9.21 14.04 -15.22
N ALA A 114 -10.15 14.58 -14.44
CA ALA A 114 -11.03 15.67 -14.89
C ALA A 114 -10.23 16.93 -15.24
N HIS A 115 -9.15 17.21 -14.50
CA HIS A 115 -8.24 18.33 -14.77
C HIS A 115 -7.16 18.04 -15.83
N ARG A 116 -7.24 16.91 -16.54
CA ARG A 116 -6.23 16.45 -17.53
C ARG A 116 -4.79 16.44 -16.99
N LEU A 117 -4.64 16.27 -15.68
CA LEU A 117 -3.33 16.05 -15.09
C LEU A 117 -2.84 14.67 -15.51
N HIS A 118 -1.53 14.54 -15.77
CA HIS A 118 -0.90 13.27 -16.15
C HIS A 118 -0.94 12.29 -14.97
N ALA A 119 -2.07 11.61 -14.79
CA ALA A 119 -2.21 10.49 -13.88
C ALA A 119 -1.94 9.20 -14.65
N ARG A 120 -1.05 8.35 -14.13
CA ARG A 120 -0.80 7.02 -14.72
C ARG A 120 -2.08 6.18 -14.68
N GLU A 121 -2.36 5.43 -15.73
CA GLU A 121 -3.45 4.46 -15.74
C GLU A 121 -3.17 3.35 -14.71
N LEU A 122 -4.08 3.20 -13.76
CA LEU A 122 -4.05 2.14 -12.76
C LEU A 122 -5.31 1.30 -12.94
N ALA A 123 -5.14 -0.01 -13.13
CA ALA A 123 -6.24 -0.97 -13.09
C ALA A 123 -6.69 -1.14 -11.63
N LEU A 124 -7.73 -0.39 -11.25
CA LEU A 124 -8.35 -0.41 -9.93
C LEU A 124 -9.66 -1.22 -10.05
N ASP A 125 -9.55 -2.53 -10.23
CA ASP A 125 -10.69 -3.48 -10.25
C ASP A 125 -10.89 -4.13 -8.87
#